data_AF-A0A8C4T3N1-F1
#
_entry.id   AF-A0A8C4T3N1-F1
#
_cell.length_a   1.000
_cell.length_b   1.000
_cell.length_c   1.000
_cell.angle_alpha   90.00
_cell.angle_beta   90.00
_cell.angle_gamma   90.00
#
_symmetry.space_group_name_H-M   'P 1'
#
loop_
_entity.id
_entity.type
_entity.pdbx_description
1 polymer ?
#
loop_
_entity_poly.entity_id
_entity_poly.type
_entity_poly.pdbx_seq_one_letter_code
_entity_poly.pdbx_strand_id
1 'polypeptide(L)' 'LFIVHVYAISTTSPSDSKKQQGNLYSCPVYKKPRRTDLTFIFSLYLRTAQDADHWTLRGVALLCDNK' A
#
# COMPACT_ATOMS: atom_id res chain seq x y z
N LEU A 1 0.78 2.18 18.59
CA LEU A 1 1.82 2.44 17.56
C LEU A 1 1.78 1.28 16.58
N PHE A 2 1.52 1.54 15.30
CA PHE A 2 1.56 0.50 14.26
C PHE A 2 2.95 0.48 13.65
N ILE A 3 3.51 -0.71 13.46
CA ILE A 3 4.83 -0.91 12.88
C ILE A 3 4.67 -1.75 11.62
N VAL A 4 5.23 -1.27 10.52
CA VAL A 4 5.26 -2.01 9.24
C VAL A 4 6.71 -2.35 8.95
N HIS A 5 7.00 -3.64 8.78
CA HIS A 5 8.31 -4.14 8.38
C HIS A 5 8.35 -4.31 6.86
N VAL A 6 9.33 -3.70 6.21
CA VAL A 6 9.51 -3.75 4.75
C VAL A 6 10.90 -4.30 4.46
N TYR A 7 10.98 -5.25 3.52
CA TYR A 7 12.22 -5.87 3.09
C TYR A 7 12.18 -6.12 1.58
N ALA A 8 13.34 -6.11 0.93
CA ALA A 8 13.47 -6.43 -0.49
C ALA A 8 13.65 -7.94 -0.67
N ILE A 9 12.97 -8.52 -1.66
CA ILE A 9 13.15 -9.91 -2.08
C ILE A 9 13.45 -9.90 -3.57
N SER A 10 14.62 -10.42 -3.96
CA SER A 10 14.98 -10.60 -5.37
C SER A 10 14.66 -12.04 -5.80
N THR A 11 13.39 -12.33 -6.11
CA THR A 11 12.98 -13.64 -6.65
C THR A 11 12.94 -13.61 -8.18
N THR A 12 13.67 -14.50 -8.84
CA THR A 12 13.69 -14.67 -10.31
C THR A 12 12.52 -15.48 -10.86
N SER A 13 11.70 -16.08 -9.99
CA SER A 13 10.44 -16.71 -10.33
C SER A 13 9.28 -15.76 -10.06
N PRO A 14 8.32 -15.58 -10.99
CA PRO A 14 7.10 -14.87 -10.70
C PRO A 14 6.41 -15.65 -9.58
N SER A 15 6.34 -15.05 -8.39
CA SER A 15 5.64 -15.63 -7.26
C SER A 15 4.21 -15.86 -7.70
N ASP A 16 3.78 -17.12 -7.73
CA ASP A 16 2.50 -17.57 -8.25
C ASP A 16 1.35 -16.67 -7.75
N SER A 17 0.94 -15.72 -8.61
CA SER A 17 -0.07 -14.69 -8.32
C SER A 17 -1.42 -15.29 -7.92
N LYS A 18 -1.58 -16.62 -8.05
CA LYS A 18 -2.77 -17.38 -7.64
C LYS A 18 -2.89 -17.66 -6.15
N LYS A 19 -1.84 -17.46 -5.32
CA LYS A 19 -1.94 -17.68 -3.86
C LYS A 19 -2.37 -16.46 -3.05
N GLN A 20 -2.55 -15.30 -3.67
CA GLN A 20 -3.18 -14.15 -3.01
C GLN A 20 -4.69 -14.11 -3.35
N GLN A 21 -5.44 -15.12 -2.90
CA GLN A 21 -6.91 -15.10 -2.94
C GLN A 21 -7.43 -14.02 -2.00
N GLY A 22 -7.55 -12.80 -2.50
CA GLY A 22 -8.13 -11.67 -1.78
C GLY A 22 -7.91 -10.38 -2.54
N ASN A 23 -8.85 -9.44 -2.41
CA ASN A 23 -8.68 -8.12 -2.99
C ASN A 23 -7.49 -7.44 -2.31
N LEU A 24 -6.50 -7.08 -3.11
CA LEU A 24 -5.34 -6.31 -2.66
C LEU A 24 -5.47 -4.88 -3.14
N TYR A 25 -5.41 -3.95 -2.21
CA TYR A 25 -5.33 -2.54 -2.50
C TYR A 25 -3.86 -2.09 -2.48
N SER A 26 -3.38 -1.50 -3.57
CA SER A 26 -2.07 -0.84 -3.62
C SER A 26 -2.18 0.54 -2.96
N CYS A 27 -2.00 0.56 -1.65
CA CYS A 27 -2.16 1.75 -0.82
C CYS A 27 -0.89 2.61 -0.86
N PRO A 28 -0.96 3.86 -1.31
CA PRO A 28 0.21 4.74 -1.31
C PRO A 28 0.57 5.17 0.12
N VAL A 29 1.87 5.30 0.39
CA VAL A 29 2.40 5.72 1.69
C VAL A 29 3.07 7.09 1.53
N TYR A 30 2.64 8.07 2.31
CA TYR A 30 3.18 9.43 2.31
C TYR A 30 3.78 9.80 3.67
N LYS A 31 4.82 10.65 3.64
CA LYS A 31 5.42 11.22 4.86
C LYS A 31 4.53 12.27 5.52
N LYS A 32 3.75 13.03 4.75
CA LYS A 32 2.91 14.14 5.22
C LYS A 32 1.51 14.04 4.59
N PRO A 33 0.47 14.60 5.22
CA PRO A 33 -0.89 14.59 4.66
C PRO A 33 -1.03 15.39 3.36
N ARG A 34 -0.10 16.31 3.07
CA ARG A 34 -0.15 17.17 1.89
C ARG A 34 0.06 16.35 0.60
N ARG A 35 -1.03 16.18 -0.16
CA ARG A 35 -1.07 15.41 -1.41
C ARG A 35 -0.57 16.23 -2.59
N THR A 36 0.73 16.50 -2.64
CA THR A 36 1.40 17.15 -3.77
C THR A 36 2.43 16.24 -4.44
N ASP A 37 2.37 14.93 -4.18
CA ASP A 37 3.31 13.88 -4.60
C ASP A 37 4.78 14.03 -4.16
N LEU A 38 5.18 15.21 -3.70
CA LEU A 38 6.50 15.50 -3.13
C LEU A 38 6.85 14.67 -1.88
N THR A 39 5.87 14.01 -1.27
CA THR A 39 6.06 13.22 -0.04
C THR A 39 5.71 11.75 -0.20
N PHE A 40 5.56 11.27 -1.43
CA PHE A 40 5.36 9.84 -1.71
C PHE A 40 6.62 9.05 -1.36
N ILE A 41 6.46 7.88 -0.75
CA ILE A 41 7.57 6.99 -0.38
C ILE A 41 7.51 5.69 -1.20
N PHE A 42 6.43 4.91 -1.05
CA PHE A 42 6.19 3.66 -1.76
C PHE A 42 4.71 3.24 -1.62
N SER A 43 4.30 2.17 -2.28
CA SER A 43 2.97 1.57 -2.13
C SER A 43 3.03 0.23 -1.39
N LEU A 44 2.09 0.01 -0.48
CA LEU A 44 1.89 -1.25 0.24
C LEU A 44 0.68 -1.99 -0.33
N TYR A 45 0.85 -3.30 -0.54
CA TYR A 45 -0.28 -4.17 -0.87
C TYR A 45 -1.00 -4.59 0.41
N LEU A 46 -2.20 -4.03 0.61
CA LEU A 46 -3.02 -4.32 1.78
C LEU A 46 -4.17 -5.24 1.38
N ARG A 47 -4.41 -6.28 2.16
CA ARG A 47 -5.64 -7.09 2.02
C ARG A 47 -6.84 -6.25 2.39
N THR A 48 -7.88 -6.32 1.57
CA THR A 48 -9.12 -5.58 1.78
C THR A 48 -10.33 -6.47 1.54
N ALA A 49 -11.41 -6.21 2.27
CA ALA A 49 -12.69 -6.88 2.09
C ALA A 49 -13.52 -6.28 0.94
N GLN A 50 -13.20 -5.06 0.53
CA GLN A 50 -13.87 -4.33 -0.55
C GLN A 50 -13.03 -4.40 -1.83
N ASP A 51 -13.61 -4.07 -2.98
CA ASP A 51 -12.82 -3.87 -4.20
C ASP A 51 -11.78 -2.76 -4.04
N ALA A 52 -10.62 -2.94 -4.66
CA ALA A 52 -9.53 -1.97 -4.58
C ALA A 52 -9.98 -0.57 -5.02
N ASP A 53 -10.85 -0.50 -6.02
CA ASP A 53 -11.43 0.75 -6.53
C ASP A 53 -12.19 1.55 -5.47
N HIS A 54 -12.81 0.87 -4.49
CA HIS A 54 -13.46 1.54 -3.36
C HIS A 54 -12.49 2.48 -2.63
N TRP A 55 -11.24 2.07 -2.47
CA TRP A 55 -10.20 2.81 -1.76
C TRP A 55 -9.47 3.80 -2.68
N THR A 56 -9.20 3.38 -3.93
CA THR A 56 -8.62 4.24 -4.97
C THR A 56 -9.46 5.50 -5.20
N LEU A 57 -10.77 5.35 -5.42
CA LEU A 57 -11.68 6.46 -5.69
C LEU A 57 -11.84 7.42 -4.50
N ARG A 58 -11.57 6.95 -3.28
CA ARG A 58 -11.59 7.76 -2.06
C ARG A 58 -10.25 8.43 -1.74
N GLY A 59 -9.19 8.13 -2.51
CA GLY A 59 -7.85 8.68 -2.27
C GLY A 59 -7.24 8.27 -0.93
N VAL A 60 -7.62 7.10 -0.39
CA VAL A 60 -7.12 6.60 0.90
C VAL A 60 -5.61 6.33 0.80
N ALA A 61 -4.88 6.65 1.86
CA ALA A 61 -3.45 6.42 1.94
C ALA A 61 -2.98 6.27 3.38
N LEU A 62 -1.79 5.71 3.53
CA LEU A 62 -1.11 5.67 4.82
C LEU A 62 -0.23 6.91 5.00
N LEU A 63 -0.28 7.48 6.19
CA LEU A 63 0.58 8.59 6.61
C LEU A 63 1.54 8.08 7.68
N CYS A 64 2.84 8.32 7.49
CA CYS A 64 3.85 7.99 8.49
C CYS A 64 3.89 9.02 9.64
N ASP A 65 3.32 10.20 9.43
CA ASP A 65 3.27 11.28 10.41
C ASP A 65 1.85 11.40 10.98
N ASN A 66 1.77 11.52 12.31
CA ASN A 66 0.52 11.62 13.07
C ASN A 66 0.33 13.01 13.69
N LYS A 67 1.05 14.01 13.18
CA LYS A 67 1.08 15.35 13.76
C LYS A 67 -0.27 16.05 13.75
#